data_AF-A0A951S4Q1-F1
#
_entry.id   AF-A0A951S4Q1-F1
#
_cell.length_a   1.000
_cell.length_b   1.000
_cell.length_c   1.000
_cell.angle_alpha   90.00
_cell.angle_beta   90.00
_cell.angle_gamma   90.00
#
_symmetry.space_group_name_H-M   'P 1'
#
loop_
_entity.id
_entity.type
_entity.pdbx_description
1 polymer ?
#
loop_
_entity_poly.entity_id
_entity_poly.type
_entity_poly.pdbx_seq_one_letter_code
_entity_poly.pdbx_strand_id
1 'polypeptide(L)'
;MKIRSIILILLFNVSFINIRGQEINPILKQAYLEILSDSASYDQYYALIAVIDSNIIEAKDIIEQKFWQFARSQQSLALEALLKFKSNLTLEYAQRLMDSLDINPIDYALNSESGPDVIFEKVKICEIMFELNDFSKLEYVFELVNRDSIQEVSDIVIDPLIKIMQNVPSYSEQAKSKLIDLVYSSNDLFTRSNALIALEKSIGIESLPIILQSFQSDSSDINRYYILNEFLSKYSENIDLSGILRERIYTEQAGSLRLRIAKILLYGPGGISNYNFVKNYINDESDEMIKDAIAFEVEENLPRLFYEDSTLVVILDSLISVTNQVHIINWLGDLNFSNELKNILTT
;
A
#
# COMPACT_ATOMS: atom_id res chain seq x y z
N MET A 1 -22.73 35.83 -24.37
CA MET A 1 -21.67 34.89 -24.78
C MET A 1 -20.76 34.41 -23.64
N LYS A 2 -20.39 35.25 -22.65
CA LYS A 2 -19.45 34.85 -21.57
C LYS A 2 -20.00 33.86 -20.53
N ILE A 3 -21.32 33.76 -20.33
CA ILE A 3 -21.92 32.88 -19.31
C ILE A 3 -22.01 31.41 -19.77
N ARG A 4 -22.09 31.14 -21.08
CA ARG A 4 -22.11 29.77 -21.63
C ARG A 4 -20.75 29.07 -21.53
N SER A 5 -19.64 29.83 -21.62
CA SER A 5 -18.29 29.28 -21.48
C SER A 5 -17.95 28.86 -20.05
N ILE A 6 -18.52 29.53 -19.04
CA ILE A 6 -18.27 29.22 -17.62
C ILE A 6 -19.01 27.94 -17.20
N ILE A 7 -20.20 27.68 -17.75
CA ILE A 7 -20.98 26.46 -17.47
C ILE A 7 -20.32 25.22 -18.11
N LEU A 8 -19.64 25.37 -19.25
CA LEU A 8 -18.86 24.29 -19.88
C LEU A 8 -17.59 23.94 -19.09
N ILE A 9 -16.96 24.92 -18.45
CA ILE A 9 -15.77 24.73 -17.60
C ILE A 9 -16.14 24.09 -16.25
N LEU A 10 -17.34 24.38 -15.73
CA LEU A 10 -17.85 23.76 -14.49
C LEU A 10 -18.27 22.30 -14.68
N LEU A 11 -18.77 21.92 -15.87
CA LEU A 11 -19.06 20.52 -16.19
C LEU A 11 -17.79 19.68 -16.45
N PHE A 12 -16.66 20.33 -16.74
CA PHE A 12 -15.36 19.66 -16.93
C PHE A 12 -14.71 19.17 -15.62
N ASN A 13 -15.10 19.74 -14.47
CA ASN A 13 -14.48 19.43 -13.17
C ASN A 13 -15.26 18.39 -12.33
N VAL A 14 -16.52 18.09 -12.65
CA VAL A 14 -17.38 17.25 -11.79
C VAL A 14 -17.41 15.77 -12.22
N SER A 15 -16.86 15.40 -13.37
CA SER A 15 -16.88 14.01 -13.88
C SER A 15 -15.65 13.17 -13.51
N PHE A 16 -14.68 13.71 -12.76
CA PHE A 16 -13.39 13.04 -12.48
C PHE A 16 -13.41 11.87 -11.48
N ILE A 17 -14.59 11.36 -11.08
CA ILE A 17 -14.66 10.36 -10.00
C ILE A 17 -15.18 8.97 -10.45
N ASN A 18 -15.71 8.76 -11.66
CA ASN A 18 -16.35 7.46 -11.95
C ASN A 18 -16.34 6.95 -13.40
N ILE A 19 -15.19 6.97 -14.09
CA ILE A 19 -15.13 6.36 -15.43
C ILE A 19 -13.81 5.62 -15.65
N ARG A 20 -13.68 4.44 -15.04
CA ARG A 20 -12.94 3.34 -15.66
C ARG A 20 -13.98 2.51 -16.42
N GLY A 21 -14.09 2.72 -17.74
CA GLY A 21 -14.88 1.85 -18.63
C GLY A 21 -16.13 2.45 -19.29
N GLN A 22 -16.36 3.78 -19.29
CA GLN A 22 -17.30 4.38 -20.26
C GLN A 22 -16.54 4.72 -21.54
N GLU A 23 -17.18 4.43 -22.67
CA GLU A 23 -16.70 4.80 -23.99
C GLU A 23 -16.54 6.33 -24.04
N ILE A 24 -15.31 6.80 -24.28
CA ILE A 24 -15.03 8.23 -24.35
C ILE A 24 -15.91 8.88 -25.42
N ASN A 25 -16.40 10.09 -25.13
CA ASN A 25 -17.13 10.89 -26.10
C ASN A 25 -16.32 11.02 -27.42
N PRO A 26 -16.88 10.64 -28.58
CA PRO A 26 -16.17 10.69 -29.87
C PRO A 26 -15.60 12.07 -30.22
N ILE A 27 -16.26 13.15 -29.81
CA ILE A 27 -15.80 14.53 -30.03
C ILE A 27 -14.54 14.81 -29.21
N LEU A 28 -14.52 14.38 -27.94
CA LEU A 28 -13.34 14.56 -27.08
C LEU A 28 -12.17 13.71 -27.56
N LYS A 29 -12.44 12.46 -27.94
CA LYS A 29 -11.45 11.59 -28.57
C LYS A 29 -10.80 12.26 -29.78
N GLN A 30 -11.61 12.76 -30.71
CA GLN A 30 -11.11 13.41 -31.92
C GLN A 30 -10.30 14.67 -31.59
N ALA A 31 -10.76 15.49 -30.63
CA ALA A 31 -10.02 16.66 -30.17
C ALA A 31 -8.64 16.31 -29.61
N TYR A 32 -8.53 15.24 -28.81
CA TYR A 32 -7.23 14.79 -28.29
C TYR A 32 -6.29 14.31 -29.40
N LEU A 33 -6.79 13.56 -30.39
CA LEU A 33 -5.98 13.12 -31.53
C LEU A 33 -5.50 14.30 -32.39
N GLU A 34 -6.33 15.33 -32.56
CA GLU A 34 -5.96 16.57 -33.25
C GLU A 34 -4.87 17.34 -32.49
N ILE A 35 -4.99 17.47 -31.17
CA ILE A 35 -3.97 18.11 -30.32
C ILE A 35 -2.63 17.37 -30.42
N LEU A 36 -2.63 16.03 -30.38
CA LEU A 36 -1.40 15.24 -30.52
C LEU A 36 -0.77 15.35 -31.91
N SER A 37 -1.58 15.62 -32.94
CA SER A 37 -1.10 15.78 -34.31
C SER A 37 -0.44 17.14 -34.56
N ASP A 38 -0.85 18.17 -33.80
CA ASP A 38 -0.32 19.52 -33.88
C ASP A 38 0.96 19.66 -33.04
N SER A 39 2.11 19.73 -33.71
CA SER A 39 3.43 19.90 -33.08
C SER A 39 3.64 21.24 -32.38
N ALA A 40 2.76 22.22 -32.61
CA ALA A 40 2.84 23.54 -31.96
C ALA A 40 1.93 23.67 -30.74
N SER A 41 1.15 22.63 -30.41
CA SER A 41 0.19 22.70 -29.31
C SER A 41 0.86 22.55 -27.95
N TYR A 42 0.63 23.52 -27.06
CA TYR A 42 1.04 23.44 -25.66
C TYR A 42 0.21 22.42 -24.85
N ASP A 43 -0.93 21.97 -25.40
CA ASP A 43 -1.88 21.08 -24.72
C ASP A 43 -1.55 19.59 -24.92
N GLN A 44 -0.44 19.27 -25.61
CA GLN A 44 -0.01 17.89 -25.86
C GLN A 44 0.15 17.07 -24.58
N TYR A 45 0.63 17.68 -23.49
CA TYR A 45 0.73 17.01 -22.19
C TYR A 45 -0.63 16.50 -21.70
N TYR A 46 -1.66 17.36 -21.71
CA TYR A 46 -3.01 16.97 -21.27
C TYR A 46 -3.65 15.96 -22.22
N ALA A 47 -3.40 16.09 -23.52
CA ALA A 47 -3.86 15.11 -24.49
C ALA A 47 -3.20 13.73 -24.26
N LEU A 48 -1.90 13.68 -23.96
CA LEU A 48 -1.19 12.44 -23.62
C LEU A 48 -1.80 11.75 -22.39
N ILE A 49 -2.06 12.49 -21.31
CA ILE A 49 -2.76 11.96 -20.12
C ILE A 49 -4.14 11.40 -20.52
N ALA A 50 -4.92 12.18 -21.26
CA ALA A 50 -6.28 11.79 -21.61
C ALA A 50 -6.34 10.55 -22.51
N VAL A 51 -5.42 10.39 -23.47
CA VAL A 51 -5.35 9.19 -24.31
C VAL A 51 -4.92 7.96 -23.51
N ILE A 52 -4.02 8.12 -22.53
CA ILE A 52 -3.61 7.05 -21.62
C ILE A 52 -4.81 6.65 -20.77
N ASP A 53 -5.42 7.56 -20.02
CA ASP A 53 -6.51 7.28 -19.09
C ASP A 53 -7.73 6.67 -19.78
N SER A 54 -8.07 7.18 -20.96
CA SER A 54 -9.23 6.73 -21.76
C SER A 54 -8.90 5.56 -22.70
N ASN A 55 -7.66 5.07 -22.71
CA ASN A 55 -7.18 3.98 -23.56
C ASN A 55 -7.49 4.17 -25.06
N ILE A 56 -7.19 5.36 -25.58
CA ILE A 56 -7.46 5.73 -26.98
C ILE A 56 -6.37 5.15 -27.89
N ILE A 57 -6.56 3.89 -28.31
CA ILE A 57 -5.56 3.12 -29.07
C ILE A 57 -5.18 3.78 -30.41
N GLU A 58 -6.07 4.55 -31.02
CA GLU A 58 -5.81 5.25 -32.28
C GLU A 58 -4.75 6.35 -32.15
N ALA A 59 -4.42 6.79 -30.94
CA ALA A 59 -3.33 7.73 -30.71
C ALA A 59 -1.95 7.11 -30.98
N LYS A 60 -1.84 5.78 -31.00
CA LYS A 60 -0.58 5.06 -31.16
C LYS A 60 0.22 5.54 -32.37
N ASP A 61 -0.36 5.49 -33.57
CA ASP A 61 0.35 5.83 -34.81
C ASP A 61 0.79 7.31 -34.82
N ILE A 62 -0.03 8.19 -34.24
CA ILE A 62 0.29 9.62 -34.11
C ILE A 62 1.50 9.79 -33.19
N ILE A 63 1.47 9.15 -32.01
CA ILE A 63 2.57 9.22 -31.05
C ILE A 63 3.85 8.62 -31.64
N GLU A 64 3.79 7.49 -32.36
CA GLU A 64 4.95 6.88 -33.01
C GLU A 64 5.62 7.81 -34.02
N GLN A 65 4.81 8.51 -34.84
CA GLN A 65 5.31 9.45 -35.87
C GLN A 65 5.82 10.76 -35.26
N LYS A 66 5.22 11.22 -34.17
CA LYS A 66 5.47 12.52 -33.55
C LYS A 66 6.38 12.47 -32.32
N PHE A 67 6.79 11.27 -31.89
CA PHE A 67 7.52 11.05 -30.64
C PHE A 67 8.66 12.06 -30.39
N TRP A 68 9.51 12.23 -31.39
CA TRP A 68 10.69 13.11 -31.32
C TRP A 68 10.37 14.62 -31.45
N GLN A 69 9.11 14.98 -31.72
CA GLN A 69 8.61 16.35 -31.81
C GLN A 69 7.93 16.81 -30.53
N PHE A 70 7.54 15.90 -29.62
CA PHE A 70 7.08 16.26 -28.28
C PHE A 70 8.19 16.97 -27.49
N ALA A 71 7.79 17.81 -26.55
CA ALA A 71 8.72 18.38 -25.57
C ALA A 71 9.45 17.24 -24.81
N ARG A 72 10.71 17.46 -24.42
CA ARG A 72 11.50 16.48 -23.64
C ARG A 72 10.79 16.08 -22.36
N SER A 73 10.19 17.05 -21.67
CA SER A 73 9.37 16.81 -20.47
C SER A 73 8.10 15.96 -20.71
N GLN A 74 7.71 15.73 -21.97
CA GLN A 74 6.53 14.95 -22.35
C GLN A 74 6.89 13.57 -22.94
N GLN A 75 8.17 13.33 -23.27
CA GLN A 75 8.57 12.12 -23.99
C GLN A 75 8.48 10.85 -23.15
N SER A 76 8.69 10.91 -21.82
CA SER A 76 8.44 9.76 -20.94
C SER A 76 6.96 9.38 -20.89
N LEU A 77 6.07 10.38 -20.83
CA LEU A 77 4.62 10.16 -20.90
C LEU A 77 4.19 9.61 -22.27
N ALA A 78 4.80 10.09 -23.35
CA ALA A 78 4.59 9.52 -24.68
C ALA A 78 5.05 8.04 -24.75
N LEU A 79 6.16 7.67 -24.10
CA LEU A 79 6.59 6.27 -23.98
C LEU A 79 5.59 5.44 -23.17
N GLU A 80 5.04 5.97 -22.08
CA GLU A 80 4.01 5.29 -21.29
C GLU A 80 2.79 4.96 -22.15
N ALA A 81 2.32 5.92 -22.96
CA ALA A 81 1.25 5.70 -23.92
C ALA A 81 1.61 4.58 -24.92
N LEU A 82 2.82 4.60 -25.50
CA LEU A 82 3.29 3.56 -26.42
C LEU A 82 3.38 2.17 -25.76
N LEU A 83 3.83 2.11 -24.50
CA LEU A 83 3.84 0.87 -23.72
C LEU A 83 2.43 0.32 -23.54
N LYS A 84 1.50 1.17 -23.08
CA LYS A 84 0.08 0.82 -22.90
C LYS A 84 -0.58 0.32 -24.19
N PHE A 85 -0.25 0.97 -25.30
CA PHE A 85 -0.75 0.63 -26.64
C PHE A 85 0.05 -0.48 -27.33
N LYS A 86 0.99 -1.12 -26.62
CA LYS A 86 1.81 -2.23 -27.11
C LYS A 86 2.46 -1.90 -28.46
N SER A 87 3.09 -0.72 -28.54
CA SER A 87 3.94 -0.39 -29.69
C SER A 87 5.18 -1.27 -29.71
N ASN A 88 5.58 -1.70 -30.92
CA ASN A 88 6.82 -2.44 -31.11
C ASN A 88 8.05 -1.51 -31.07
N LEU A 89 7.84 -0.19 -31.09
CA LEU A 89 8.91 0.82 -31.07
C LEU A 89 9.26 1.28 -29.64
N THR A 90 8.46 0.91 -28.63
CA THR A 90 8.61 1.41 -27.26
C THR A 90 10.02 1.21 -26.70
N LEU A 91 10.59 0.01 -26.84
CA LEU A 91 11.93 -0.28 -26.32
C LEU A 91 13.01 0.52 -27.04
N GLU A 92 12.95 0.58 -28.38
CA GLU A 92 13.92 1.34 -29.18
C GLU A 92 13.86 2.83 -28.82
N TYR A 93 12.66 3.38 -28.69
CA TYR A 93 12.47 4.79 -28.33
C TYR A 93 12.93 5.08 -26.91
N ALA A 94 12.66 4.18 -25.95
CA ALA A 94 13.15 4.29 -24.58
C ALA A 94 14.69 4.33 -24.52
N GLN A 95 15.36 3.36 -25.16
CA GLN A 95 16.82 3.29 -25.20
C GLN A 95 17.44 4.54 -25.85
N ARG A 96 16.89 4.97 -26.99
CA ARG A 96 17.39 6.19 -27.68
C ARG A 96 17.11 7.46 -26.89
N LEU A 97 15.97 7.54 -26.19
CA LEU A 97 15.66 8.68 -25.35
C LEU A 97 16.65 8.80 -24.19
N MET A 98 16.94 7.69 -23.50
CA MET A 98 17.93 7.61 -22.43
C MET A 98 19.26 8.22 -22.83
N ASP A 99 19.78 7.82 -23.99
CA ASP A 99 21.08 8.30 -24.48
C ASP A 99 21.02 9.78 -24.93
N SER A 100 19.86 10.23 -25.42
CA SER A 100 19.70 11.61 -25.92
C SER A 100 19.52 12.66 -24.82
N LEU A 101 18.99 12.29 -23.65
CA LEU A 101 18.70 13.23 -22.56
C LEU A 101 19.98 13.85 -21.97
N ASP A 102 21.11 13.13 -21.98
CA ASP A 102 22.40 13.67 -21.53
C ASP A 102 22.97 14.73 -22.48
N ILE A 103 22.62 14.65 -23.76
CA ILE A 103 23.17 15.50 -24.81
C ILE A 103 22.28 16.71 -25.05
N ASN A 104 20.96 16.51 -25.01
CA ASN A 104 19.98 17.54 -25.33
C ASN A 104 18.74 17.44 -24.43
N PRO A 105 18.83 17.95 -23.19
CA PRO A 105 17.72 17.94 -22.25
C PRO A 105 16.70 19.05 -22.49
N ILE A 106 16.96 20.04 -23.36
CA ILE A 106 16.17 21.29 -23.41
C ILE A 106 14.82 21.11 -24.13
N ASP A 107 13.76 21.72 -23.58
CA ASP A 107 12.41 21.76 -24.15
C ASP A 107 12.25 22.80 -25.28
N TYR A 108 12.93 22.57 -26.41
CA TYR A 108 12.81 23.45 -27.57
C TYR A 108 11.38 23.55 -28.12
N ALA A 109 10.58 22.49 -28.01
CA ALA A 109 9.19 22.47 -28.48
C ALA A 109 8.28 23.46 -27.74
N LEU A 110 8.62 23.79 -26.48
CA LEU A 110 7.87 24.73 -25.65
C LEU A 110 8.50 26.14 -25.63
N ASN A 111 9.50 26.38 -26.50
CA ASN A 111 10.33 27.60 -26.46
C ASN A 111 10.94 27.86 -25.07
N SER A 112 11.27 26.80 -24.33
CA SER A 112 11.90 26.89 -23.02
C SER A 112 13.42 26.76 -23.13
N GLU A 113 14.15 27.55 -22.34
CA GLU A 113 15.60 27.37 -22.14
C GLU A 113 15.91 26.32 -21.06
N SER A 114 14.91 25.83 -20.34
CA SER A 114 15.01 24.74 -19.37
C SER A 114 14.55 23.40 -19.95
N GLY A 115 15.08 22.33 -19.37
CA GLY A 115 14.65 20.95 -19.63
C GLY A 115 14.07 20.30 -18.36
N PRO A 116 13.59 19.05 -18.46
CA PRO A 116 13.20 18.28 -17.29
C PRO A 116 14.45 17.87 -16.49
N ASP A 117 14.22 17.38 -15.28
CA ASP A 117 15.26 16.73 -14.50
C ASP A 117 15.67 15.41 -15.18
N VAL A 118 16.89 15.37 -15.70
CA VAL A 118 17.40 14.26 -16.51
C VAL A 118 17.39 12.94 -15.76
N ILE A 119 17.86 12.90 -14.51
CA ILE A 119 17.92 11.64 -13.75
C ILE A 119 16.51 11.17 -13.40
N PHE A 120 15.62 12.09 -13.05
CA PHE A 120 14.22 11.77 -12.78
C PHE A 120 13.53 11.16 -14.01
N GLU A 121 13.70 11.78 -15.19
CA GLU A 121 13.15 11.25 -16.44
C GLU A 121 13.76 9.91 -16.82
N LYS A 122 15.06 9.72 -16.60
CA LYS A 122 15.73 8.42 -16.81
C LYS A 122 15.15 7.32 -15.94
N VAL A 123 14.76 7.60 -14.69
CA VAL A 123 14.09 6.59 -13.84
C VAL A 123 12.71 6.23 -14.38
N LYS A 124 11.90 7.20 -14.83
CA LYS A 124 10.61 6.89 -15.51
C LYS A 124 10.82 6.00 -16.73
N ILE A 125 11.85 6.28 -17.52
CA ILE A 125 12.17 5.48 -18.71
C ILE A 125 12.65 4.07 -18.30
N CYS A 126 13.45 3.95 -17.24
CA CYS A 126 13.84 2.65 -16.69
C CYS A 126 12.62 1.83 -16.30
N GLU A 127 11.61 2.44 -15.69
CA GLU A 127 10.38 1.74 -15.33
C GLU A 127 9.69 1.12 -16.56
N ILE A 128 9.60 1.88 -17.66
CA ILE A 128 9.05 1.41 -18.94
C ILE A 128 9.92 0.31 -19.54
N MET A 129 11.25 0.41 -19.44
CA MET A 129 12.18 -0.63 -19.90
C MET A 129 12.03 -1.91 -19.07
N PHE A 130 11.81 -1.81 -17.76
CA PHE A 130 11.61 -2.97 -16.88
C PHE A 130 10.32 -3.72 -17.21
N GLU A 131 9.24 -3.02 -17.58
CA GLU A 131 8.00 -3.64 -18.10
C GLU A 131 8.25 -4.45 -19.39
N LEU A 132 9.29 -4.09 -20.13
CA LEU A 132 9.76 -4.80 -21.33
C LEU A 132 10.88 -5.80 -21.02
N ASN A 133 11.14 -6.09 -19.74
CA ASN A 133 12.20 -6.96 -19.22
C ASN A 133 13.63 -6.52 -19.56
N ASP A 134 13.86 -5.24 -19.87
CA ASP A 134 15.19 -4.67 -20.09
C ASP A 134 15.67 -3.92 -18.84
N PHE A 135 16.60 -4.54 -18.11
CA PHE A 135 17.20 -3.98 -16.90
C PHE A 135 18.57 -3.32 -17.14
N SER A 136 18.97 -3.10 -18.39
CA SER A 136 20.33 -2.66 -18.76
C SER A 136 20.73 -1.28 -18.23
N LYS A 137 19.77 -0.47 -17.77
CA LYS A 137 19.97 0.90 -17.29
C LYS A 137 19.54 1.09 -15.82
N LEU A 138 19.38 0.01 -15.06
CA LEU A 138 18.85 0.06 -13.69
C LEU A 138 19.62 0.97 -12.72
N GLU A 139 20.90 1.23 -13.00
CA GLU A 139 21.77 2.04 -12.15
C GLU A 139 21.24 3.47 -11.93
N TYR A 140 20.48 4.01 -12.87
CA TYR A 140 19.87 5.34 -12.71
C TYR A 140 18.85 5.41 -11.57
N VAL A 141 18.21 4.28 -11.22
CA VAL A 141 17.32 4.20 -10.05
C VAL A 141 18.12 4.45 -8.78
N PHE A 142 19.29 3.80 -8.65
CA PHE A 142 20.16 3.98 -7.50
C PHE A 142 20.85 5.35 -7.50
N GLU A 143 21.17 5.89 -8.68
CA GLU A 143 21.71 7.24 -8.82
C GLU A 143 20.73 8.29 -8.28
N LEU A 144 19.44 8.20 -8.65
CA LEU A 144 18.41 9.11 -8.15
C LEU A 144 18.29 9.05 -6.62
N VAL A 145 18.22 7.83 -6.07
CA VAL A 145 18.16 7.60 -4.62
C VAL A 145 19.38 8.20 -3.90
N ASN A 146 20.56 8.15 -4.51
CA ASN A 146 21.78 8.70 -3.93
C ASN A 146 21.86 10.23 -4.05
N ARG A 147 21.25 10.83 -5.08
CA ARG A 147 21.25 12.28 -5.31
C ARG A 147 20.30 13.01 -4.36
N ASP A 148 19.04 12.58 -4.29
CA ASP A 148 17.96 13.34 -3.62
C ASP A 148 17.48 12.71 -2.31
N SER A 149 18.19 11.69 -1.82
CA SER A 149 17.74 10.80 -0.74
C SER A 149 16.48 10.02 -1.12
N ILE A 150 16.34 8.81 -0.56
CA ILE A 150 15.20 7.95 -0.91
C ILE A 150 13.84 8.53 -0.49
N GLN A 151 13.81 9.45 0.48
CA GLN A 151 12.58 10.02 1.02
C GLN A 151 11.96 11.06 0.09
N GLU A 152 12.76 11.78 -0.69
CA GLU A 152 12.26 12.83 -1.59
C GLU A 152 11.76 12.25 -2.92
N VAL A 153 12.18 11.03 -3.27
CA VAL A 153 11.90 10.37 -4.55
C VAL A 153 11.07 9.10 -4.40
N SER A 154 10.44 8.89 -3.25
CA SER A 154 9.76 7.62 -2.91
C SER A 154 8.74 7.17 -3.95
N ASP A 155 7.88 8.08 -4.42
CA ASP A 155 6.80 7.78 -5.35
C ASP A 155 7.30 7.24 -6.71
N ILE A 156 8.50 7.63 -7.14
CA ILE A 156 9.06 7.22 -8.42
C ILE A 156 9.98 5.99 -8.31
N VAL A 157 10.52 5.69 -7.14
CA VAL A 157 11.51 4.60 -6.99
C VAL A 157 10.96 3.30 -6.43
N ILE A 158 9.81 3.29 -5.74
CA ILE A 158 9.25 2.08 -5.14
C ILE A 158 9.07 0.97 -6.18
N ASP A 159 8.31 1.23 -7.25
CA ASP A 159 8.01 0.22 -8.28
C ASP A 159 9.27 -0.24 -9.04
N PRO A 160 10.17 0.66 -9.48
CA PRO A 160 11.47 0.25 -10.03
C PRO A 160 12.30 -0.64 -9.09
N LEU A 161 12.39 -0.30 -7.79
CA LEU A 161 13.15 -1.08 -6.82
C LEU A 161 12.55 -2.48 -6.63
N ILE A 162 11.22 -2.63 -6.62
CA ILE A 162 10.56 -3.94 -6.58
C ILE A 162 10.95 -4.78 -7.81
N LYS A 163 10.85 -4.20 -9.01
CA LYS A 163 11.17 -4.91 -10.26
C LYS A 163 12.63 -5.35 -10.28
N ILE A 164 13.56 -4.49 -9.84
CA ILE A 164 14.98 -4.84 -9.70
C ILE A 164 15.14 -5.98 -8.68
N MET A 165 14.50 -5.87 -7.51
CA MET A 165 14.59 -6.86 -6.44
C MET A 165 14.18 -8.26 -6.91
N GLN A 166 13.11 -8.35 -7.71
CA GLN A 166 12.54 -9.61 -8.18
C GLN A 166 13.29 -10.21 -9.38
N ASN A 167 13.83 -9.37 -10.27
CA ASN A 167 14.32 -9.83 -11.59
C ASN A 167 15.84 -9.78 -11.74
N VAL A 168 16.57 -9.08 -10.85
CA VAL A 168 18.02 -8.90 -10.97
C VAL A 168 18.73 -9.37 -9.70
N PRO A 169 19.13 -10.67 -9.62
CA PRO A 169 19.69 -11.25 -8.39
C PRO A 169 20.90 -10.49 -7.82
N SER A 170 21.75 -9.93 -8.67
CA SER A 170 22.94 -9.18 -8.23
C SER A 170 22.63 -7.86 -7.53
N TYR A 171 21.43 -7.30 -7.72
CA TYR A 171 20.97 -6.05 -7.09
C TYR A 171 19.83 -6.27 -6.09
N SER A 172 19.41 -7.53 -5.88
CA SER A 172 18.21 -7.83 -5.11
C SER A 172 18.26 -7.32 -3.67
N GLU A 173 19.36 -7.63 -2.96
CA GLU A 173 19.56 -7.18 -1.58
C GLU A 173 19.71 -5.66 -1.46
N GLN A 174 20.36 -5.01 -2.43
CA GLN A 174 20.49 -3.55 -2.44
C GLN A 174 19.12 -2.89 -2.61
N ALA A 175 18.29 -3.36 -3.53
CA ALA A 175 16.95 -2.84 -3.74
C ALA A 175 16.04 -3.09 -2.53
N LYS A 176 16.10 -4.30 -1.95
CA LYS A 176 15.39 -4.65 -0.70
C LYS A 176 15.77 -3.72 0.44
N SER A 177 17.07 -3.47 0.64
CA SER A 177 17.55 -2.56 1.68
C SER A 177 16.99 -1.15 1.51
N LYS A 178 16.95 -0.64 0.27
CA LYS A 178 16.36 0.67 -0.03
C LYS A 178 14.86 0.73 0.27
N LEU A 179 14.11 -0.31 -0.08
CA LEU A 179 12.68 -0.40 0.28
C LEU A 179 12.48 -0.47 1.80
N ILE A 180 13.33 -1.17 2.54
CA ILE A 180 13.27 -1.21 4.02
C ILE A 180 13.59 0.17 4.62
N ASP A 181 14.57 0.89 4.06
CA ASP A 181 14.87 2.26 4.48
C ASP A 181 13.63 3.17 4.36
N LEU A 182 12.84 3.02 3.29
CA LEU A 182 11.59 3.76 3.12
C LEU A 182 10.56 3.44 4.20
N VAL A 183 10.38 2.15 4.51
CA VAL A 183 9.42 1.71 5.54
C VAL A 183 9.73 2.33 6.90
N TYR A 184 11.01 2.46 7.27
CA TYR A 184 11.38 2.94 8.60
C TYR A 184 11.67 4.42 8.71
N SER A 185 12.12 5.07 7.62
CA SER A 185 12.65 6.43 7.70
C SER A 185 11.81 7.49 6.99
N SER A 186 10.87 7.11 6.10
CA SER A 186 10.09 8.12 5.38
C SER A 186 9.22 8.95 6.33
N ASN A 187 9.23 10.27 6.15
CA ASN A 187 8.37 11.20 6.88
C ASN A 187 6.90 11.08 6.44
N ASP A 188 6.66 10.61 5.22
CA ASP A 188 5.32 10.42 4.68
C ASP A 188 4.77 9.02 5.04
N LEU A 189 3.59 9.01 5.68
CA LEU A 189 2.95 7.79 6.14
C LEU A 189 2.49 6.90 4.99
N PHE A 190 2.09 7.49 3.85
CA PHE A 190 1.63 6.76 2.68
C PHE A 190 2.81 6.04 2.01
N THR A 191 3.95 6.71 1.89
CA THR A 191 5.20 6.13 1.43
C THR A 191 5.62 4.92 2.27
N ARG A 192 5.63 5.04 3.61
CA ARG A 192 5.99 3.91 4.50
C ARG A 192 5.06 2.71 4.25
N SER A 193 3.75 2.96 4.18
CA SER A 193 2.75 1.93 3.93
C SER A 193 2.88 1.29 2.54
N ASN A 194 3.07 2.10 1.49
CA ASN A 194 3.24 1.61 0.12
C ASN A 194 4.48 0.73 -0.02
N ALA A 195 5.61 1.16 0.56
CA ALA A 195 6.84 0.36 0.58
C ALA A 195 6.66 -0.97 1.34
N LEU A 196 5.92 -0.97 2.45
CA LEU A 196 5.63 -2.19 3.20
C LEU A 196 4.72 -3.16 2.42
N ILE A 197 3.67 -2.64 1.77
CA ILE A 197 2.78 -3.43 0.89
C ILE A 197 3.58 -4.02 -0.28
N ALA A 198 4.45 -3.22 -0.89
CA ALA A 198 5.33 -3.62 -1.98
C ALA A 198 6.26 -4.77 -1.56
N LEU A 199 6.89 -4.66 -0.39
CA LEU A 199 7.74 -5.70 0.17
C LEU A 199 6.93 -6.98 0.44
N GLU A 200 5.81 -6.88 1.14
CA GLU A 200 4.97 -8.04 1.46
C GLU A 200 4.51 -8.78 0.21
N LYS A 201 4.04 -8.07 -0.82
CA LYS A 201 3.64 -8.69 -2.09
C LYS A 201 4.79 -9.42 -2.80
N SER A 202 6.02 -8.98 -2.58
CA SER A 202 7.20 -9.48 -3.30
C SER A 202 7.88 -10.64 -2.61
N ILE A 203 8.02 -10.59 -1.28
CA ILE A 203 8.76 -11.59 -0.48
C ILE A 203 7.87 -12.35 0.51
N GLY A 204 6.56 -12.05 0.54
CA GLY A 204 5.57 -12.76 1.35
C GLY A 204 5.94 -12.79 2.83
N ILE A 205 5.91 -14.00 3.41
CA ILE A 205 6.19 -14.23 4.84
C ILE A 205 7.57 -13.72 5.30
N GLU A 206 8.55 -13.62 4.40
CA GLU A 206 9.87 -13.07 4.75
C GLU A 206 9.82 -11.60 5.14
N SER A 207 8.74 -10.88 4.80
CA SER A 207 8.50 -9.51 5.23
C SER A 207 8.02 -9.41 6.69
N LEU A 208 7.66 -10.52 7.33
CA LEU A 208 7.07 -10.53 8.67
C LEU A 208 7.91 -9.79 9.74
N PRO A 209 9.25 -9.93 9.81
CA PRO A 209 10.05 -9.14 10.75
C PRO A 209 9.90 -7.62 10.53
N ILE A 210 9.78 -7.20 9.28
CA ILE A 210 9.63 -5.78 8.90
C ILE A 210 8.24 -5.27 9.28
N ILE A 211 7.21 -6.09 9.03
CA ILE A 211 5.83 -5.81 9.43
C ILE A 211 5.72 -5.65 10.95
N LEU A 212 6.31 -6.57 11.71
CA LEU A 212 6.30 -6.55 13.18
C LEU A 212 7.02 -5.32 13.73
N GLN A 213 8.21 -5.03 13.21
CA GLN A 213 8.96 -3.83 13.61
C GLN A 213 8.17 -2.56 13.28
N SER A 214 7.56 -2.48 12.10
CA SER A 214 6.72 -1.34 11.70
C SER A 214 5.51 -1.16 12.62
N PHE A 215 4.84 -2.25 13.01
CA PHE A 215 3.74 -2.18 13.98
C PHE A 215 4.20 -1.64 15.34
N GLN A 216 5.40 -2.03 15.77
CA GLN A 216 5.99 -1.60 17.04
C GLN A 216 6.45 -0.14 17.02
N SER A 217 7.03 0.34 15.92
CA SER A 217 7.75 1.63 15.91
C SER A 217 7.17 2.71 15.00
N ASP A 218 6.24 2.42 14.08
CA ASP A 218 5.68 3.46 13.22
C ASP A 218 5.00 4.53 14.08
N SER A 219 5.25 5.81 13.79
CA SER A 219 4.73 6.94 14.54
C SER A 219 3.23 7.19 14.30
N SER A 220 2.71 6.81 13.13
CA SER A 220 1.31 6.99 12.74
C SER A 220 0.44 5.85 13.24
N ASP A 221 -0.57 6.19 14.05
CA ASP A 221 -1.62 5.26 14.47
C ASP A 221 -2.41 4.70 13.29
N ILE A 222 -2.60 5.48 12.21
CA ILE A 222 -3.23 5.04 10.97
C ILE A 222 -2.43 3.89 10.34
N ASN A 223 -1.11 4.03 10.20
CA ASN A 223 -0.27 2.96 9.66
C ASN A 223 -0.29 1.73 10.56
N ARG A 224 -0.16 1.90 11.89
CA ARG A 224 -0.24 0.77 12.82
C ARG A 224 -1.58 0.06 12.76
N TYR A 225 -2.68 0.81 12.64
CA TYR A 225 -4.02 0.26 12.45
C TYR A 225 -4.10 -0.53 11.14
N TYR A 226 -3.58 0.00 10.04
CA TYR A 226 -3.51 -0.72 8.76
C TYR A 226 -2.71 -2.01 8.89
N ILE A 227 -1.51 -1.94 9.48
CA ILE A 227 -0.63 -3.10 9.67
C ILE A 227 -1.31 -4.19 10.49
N LEU A 228 -1.99 -3.81 11.57
CA LEU A 228 -2.72 -4.75 12.41
C LEU A 228 -3.80 -5.51 11.63
N ASN A 229 -4.61 -4.80 10.84
CA ASN A 229 -5.77 -5.39 10.18
C ASN A 229 -5.41 -6.14 8.89
N GLU A 230 -4.46 -5.64 8.11
CA GLU A 230 -4.14 -6.21 6.80
C GLU A 230 -3.02 -7.26 6.88
N PHE A 231 -2.01 -7.03 7.72
CA PHE A 231 -0.83 -7.90 7.75
C PHE A 231 -0.82 -8.85 8.95
N LEU A 232 -0.97 -8.35 10.17
CA LEU A 232 -0.84 -9.20 11.35
C LEU A 232 -1.97 -10.23 11.47
N SER A 233 -3.19 -9.87 11.05
CA SER A 233 -4.28 -10.84 10.92
C SER A 233 -3.97 -11.94 9.89
N LYS A 234 -3.37 -11.57 8.75
CA LYS A 234 -2.98 -12.52 7.69
C LYS A 234 -1.91 -13.51 8.13
N TYR A 235 -0.96 -13.08 8.96
CA TYR A 235 0.14 -13.91 9.46
C TYR A 235 -0.05 -14.42 10.89
N SER A 236 -1.29 -14.41 11.40
CA SER A 236 -1.60 -14.73 12.79
C SER A 236 -1.18 -16.15 13.22
N GLU A 237 -1.09 -17.10 12.29
CA GLU A 237 -0.60 -18.47 12.57
C GLU A 237 0.93 -18.55 12.72
N ASN A 238 1.67 -17.52 12.28
CA ASN A 238 3.13 -17.48 12.30
C ASN A 238 3.72 -16.70 13.48
N ILE A 239 2.88 -16.05 14.29
CA ILE A 239 3.29 -15.18 15.39
C ILE A 239 2.43 -15.41 16.63
N ASP A 240 2.98 -15.10 17.81
CA ASP A 240 2.15 -14.92 19.01
C ASP A 240 1.44 -13.57 18.95
N LEU A 241 0.39 -13.48 18.12
CA LEU A 241 -0.37 -12.25 17.96
C LEU A 241 -0.98 -11.81 19.30
N SER A 242 -1.46 -12.75 20.13
CA SER A 242 -2.03 -12.41 21.43
C SER A 242 -1.00 -11.77 22.35
N GLY A 243 0.21 -12.34 22.45
CA GLY A 243 1.31 -11.76 23.22
C GLY A 243 1.69 -10.35 22.75
N ILE A 244 1.88 -10.17 21.44
CA ILE A 244 2.21 -8.87 20.83
C ILE A 244 1.15 -7.82 21.15
N LEU A 245 -0.12 -8.19 21.04
CA LEU A 245 -1.25 -7.28 21.30
C LEU A 245 -1.38 -6.90 22.78
N ARG A 246 -1.16 -7.85 23.68
CA ARG A 246 -1.15 -7.60 25.13
C ARG A 246 -0.04 -6.66 25.55
N GLU A 247 1.13 -6.75 24.94
CA GLU A 247 2.22 -5.80 25.18
C GLU A 247 1.91 -4.43 24.56
N ARG A 248 1.39 -4.41 23.34
CA ARG A 248 1.15 -3.17 22.60
C ARG A 248 0.10 -2.29 23.25
N ILE A 249 -0.98 -2.86 23.78
CA ILE A 249 -2.11 -2.08 24.31
C ILE A 249 -1.69 -1.08 25.40
N TYR A 250 -0.68 -1.43 26.21
CA TYR A 250 -0.15 -0.58 27.29
C TYR A 250 0.71 0.59 26.81
N THR A 251 1.28 0.49 25.60
CA THR A 251 2.17 1.51 25.04
C THR A 251 1.51 2.32 23.91
N GLU A 252 0.37 1.86 23.41
CA GLU A 252 -0.36 2.49 22.34
C GLU A 252 -1.03 3.80 22.78
N GLN A 253 -0.76 4.88 22.07
CA GLN A 253 -1.25 6.22 22.42
C GLN A 253 -2.66 6.47 21.88
N ALA A 254 -3.00 5.90 20.72
CA ALA A 254 -4.32 6.09 20.11
C ALA A 254 -5.37 5.19 20.78
N GLY A 255 -6.33 5.81 21.46
CA GLY A 255 -7.42 5.12 22.13
C GLY A 255 -8.27 4.24 21.20
N SER A 256 -8.49 4.69 19.95
CA SER A 256 -9.16 3.91 18.91
C SER A 256 -8.43 2.60 18.58
N LEU A 257 -7.10 2.63 18.54
CA LEU A 257 -6.28 1.45 18.29
C LEU A 257 -6.23 0.55 19.54
N ARG A 258 -6.20 1.10 20.75
CA ARG A 258 -6.36 0.31 21.99
C ARG A 258 -7.68 -0.44 22.03
N LEU A 259 -8.79 0.23 21.69
CA LEU A 259 -10.10 -0.41 21.54
C LEU A 259 -10.06 -1.52 20.48
N ARG A 260 -9.43 -1.27 19.32
CA ARG A 260 -9.31 -2.29 18.27
C ARG A 260 -8.50 -3.51 18.74
N ILE A 261 -7.40 -3.28 19.46
CA ILE A 261 -6.59 -4.35 20.05
C ILE A 261 -7.40 -5.17 21.06
N ALA A 262 -8.11 -4.51 21.98
CA ALA A 262 -8.99 -5.15 22.96
C ALA A 262 -10.05 -6.02 22.26
N LYS A 263 -10.68 -5.50 21.20
CA LYS A 263 -11.62 -6.24 20.36
C LYS A 263 -10.97 -7.49 19.76
N ILE A 264 -9.80 -7.37 19.13
CA ILE A 264 -9.12 -8.53 18.54
C ILE A 264 -8.80 -9.59 19.59
N LEU A 265 -8.36 -9.18 20.79
CA LEU A 265 -8.12 -10.11 21.90
C LEU A 265 -9.42 -10.81 22.36
N LEU A 266 -10.54 -10.09 22.43
CA LEU A 266 -11.85 -10.65 22.81
C LEU A 266 -12.44 -11.59 21.76
N TYR A 267 -12.32 -11.25 20.46
CA TYR A 267 -12.92 -12.00 19.36
C TYR A 267 -12.00 -13.05 18.73
N GLY A 268 -10.70 -12.98 18.98
CA GLY A 268 -9.69 -13.86 18.40
C GLY A 268 -9.56 -15.22 19.11
N PRO A 269 -8.78 -16.14 18.55
CA PRO A 269 -8.54 -17.46 19.13
C PRO A 269 -7.70 -17.31 20.42
N GLY A 270 -8.15 -17.92 21.53
CA GLY A 270 -7.53 -17.76 22.87
C GLY A 270 -8.50 -17.36 24.00
N GLY A 271 -9.80 -17.61 23.79
CA GLY A 271 -10.96 -17.04 24.48
C GLY A 271 -10.82 -16.64 25.95
N ILE A 272 -10.45 -17.53 26.87
CA ILE A 272 -10.54 -17.22 28.32
C ILE A 272 -9.36 -16.37 28.80
N SER A 273 -8.14 -16.71 28.40
CA SER A 273 -6.95 -15.95 28.81
C SER A 273 -6.98 -14.52 28.26
N ASN A 274 -7.35 -14.35 26.99
CA ASN A 274 -7.46 -13.01 26.39
C ASN A 274 -8.64 -12.22 27.00
N TYR A 275 -9.78 -12.86 27.26
CA TYR A 275 -10.91 -12.21 27.93
C TYR A 275 -10.52 -11.69 29.31
N ASN A 276 -9.89 -12.53 30.14
CA ASN A 276 -9.44 -12.13 31.48
C ASN A 276 -8.41 -11.01 31.42
N PHE A 277 -7.50 -11.06 30.44
CA PHE A 277 -6.54 -9.97 30.21
C PHE A 277 -7.25 -8.65 29.92
N VAL A 278 -8.17 -8.62 28.95
CA VAL A 278 -8.89 -7.39 28.57
C VAL A 278 -9.75 -6.87 29.73
N LYS A 279 -10.42 -7.78 30.45
CA LYS A 279 -11.20 -7.42 31.64
C LYS A 279 -10.34 -6.75 32.72
N ASN A 280 -9.11 -7.23 32.93
CA ASN A 280 -8.18 -6.62 33.87
C ASN A 280 -7.64 -5.29 33.36
N TYR A 281 -7.33 -5.20 32.07
CA TYR A 281 -6.82 -4.00 31.40
C TYR A 281 -7.77 -2.78 31.51
N ILE A 282 -9.09 -2.97 31.62
CA ILE A 282 -10.07 -1.87 31.82
C ILE A 282 -9.68 -0.95 32.99
N ASN A 283 -9.04 -1.49 34.03
CA ASN A 283 -8.61 -0.70 35.19
C ASN A 283 -7.43 0.22 34.88
N ASP A 284 -6.66 -0.08 33.83
CA ASP A 284 -5.48 0.66 33.41
C ASP A 284 -5.78 1.66 32.26
N GLU A 285 -6.97 1.60 31.65
CA GLU A 285 -7.38 2.52 30.58
C GLU A 285 -7.71 3.90 31.14
N SER A 286 -6.95 4.90 30.68
CA SER A 286 -7.08 6.30 31.13
C SER A 286 -8.16 7.09 30.40
N ASP A 287 -8.51 6.71 29.18
CA ASP A 287 -9.55 7.38 28.40
C ASP A 287 -10.92 6.77 28.74
N GLU A 288 -11.75 7.52 29.48
CA GLU A 288 -13.06 7.05 29.95
C GLU A 288 -13.99 6.62 28.80
N MET A 289 -13.93 7.28 27.64
CA MET A 289 -14.79 6.89 26.50
C MET A 289 -14.35 5.54 25.92
N ILE A 290 -13.04 5.33 25.82
CA ILE A 290 -12.48 4.05 25.34
C ILE A 290 -12.70 2.96 26.39
N LYS A 291 -12.57 3.28 27.66
CA LYS A 291 -12.82 2.38 28.79
C LYS A 291 -14.26 1.89 28.79
N ASP A 292 -15.23 2.80 28.69
CA ASP A 292 -16.65 2.47 28.59
C ASP A 292 -16.94 1.60 27.36
N ALA A 293 -16.32 1.91 26.22
CA ALA A 293 -16.44 1.09 25.03
C ALA A 293 -15.87 -0.33 25.23
N ILE A 294 -14.68 -0.47 25.83
CA ILE A 294 -14.10 -1.79 26.12
C ILE A 294 -14.97 -2.55 27.14
N ALA A 295 -15.47 -1.88 28.18
CA ALA A 295 -16.34 -2.49 29.17
C ALA A 295 -17.63 -3.05 28.54
N PHE A 296 -18.27 -2.26 27.67
CA PHE A 296 -19.40 -2.72 26.88
C PHE A 296 -19.07 -3.96 26.04
N GLU A 297 -17.91 -3.98 25.37
CA GLU A 297 -17.48 -5.15 24.60
C GLU A 297 -17.20 -6.38 25.46
N VAL A 298 -16.76 -6.21 26.72
CA VAL A 298 -16.55 -7.32 27.67
C VAL A 298 -17.88 -7.86 28.22
N GLU A 299 -18.88 -7.00 28.42
CA GLU A 299 -20.21 -7.39 28.91
C GLU A 299 -21.03 -8.12 27.85
N GLU A 300 -21.03 -7.60 26.62
CA GLU A 300 -21.83 -8.15 25.52
C GLU A 300 -21.24 -9.44 24.92
N ASN A 301 -19.93 -9.69 25.13
CA ASN A 301 -19.26 -10.81 24.48
C ASN A 301 -18.78 -11.87 25.47
N LEU A 302 -19.29 -13.09 25.29
CA LEU A 302 -18.73 -14.28 25.91
C LEU A 302 -17.49 -14.74 25.13
N PRO A 303 -16.47 -15.31 25.80
CA PRO A 303 -15.30 -15.87 25.14
C PRO A 303 -15.68 -16.81 24.00
N ARG A 304 -15.27 -16.50 22.76
CA ARG A 304 -15.43 -17.42 21.64
C ARG A 304 -14.41 -18.54 21.75
N LEU A 305 -14.90 -19.77 21.94
CA LEU A 305 -14.05 -20.96 22.14
C LEU A 305 -13.62 -21.59 20.80
N PHE A 306 -14.36 -21.33 19.72
CA PHE A 306 -14.13 -21.83 18.37
C PHE A 306 -14.89 -20.96 17.35
N TYR A 307 -14.53 -21.05 16.06
CA TYR A 307 -15.28 -20.42 14.95
C TYR A 307 -16.47 -21.28 14.52
N GLU A 308 -17.52 -20.67 13.96
CA GLU A 308 -18.75 -21.39 13.53
C GLU A 308 -18.50 -22.51 12.51
N ASP A 309 -17.42 -22.41 11.73
CA ASP A 309 -16.98 -23.37 10.71
C ASP A 309 -15.88 -24.34 11.21
N SER A 310 -15.58 -24.34 12.51
CA SER A 310 -14.56 -25.21 13.10
C SER A 310 -14.92 -26.68 12.98
N THR A 311 -13.93 -27.52 12.67
CA THR A 311 -14.11 -28.97 12.63
C THR A 311 -14.41 -29.55 14.02
N LEU A 312 -15.02 -30.74 14.08
CA LEU A 312 -15.30 -31.44 15.35
C LEU A 312 -14.04 -31.63 16.20
N VAL A 313 -12.89 -31.86 15.57
CA VAL A 313 -11.59 -32.01 16.25
C VAL A 313 -11.19 -30.71 16.94
N VAL A 314 -11.29 -29.58 16.24
CA VAL A 314 -11.00 -28.24 16.80
C VAL A 314 -11.94 -27.94 17.98
N ILE A 315 -13.22 -28.30 17.89
CA ILE A 315 -14.18 -28.11 18.98
C ILE A 315 -13.78 -28.94 20.22
N LEU A 316 -13.39 -30.20 20.03
CA LEU A 316 -12.95 -31.07 21.13
C LEU A 316 -11.64 -30.59 21.77
N ASP A 317 -10.66 -30.18 20.96
CA ASP A 317 -9.40 -29.63 21.45
C ASP A 317 -9.61 -28.30 22.20
N SER A 318 -10.51 -27.44 21.71
CA SER A 318 -10.94 -26.23 22.41
C SER A 318 -11.60 -26.54 23.75
N LEU A 319 -12.48 -27.55 23.81
CA LEU A 319 -13.12 -27.97 25.06
C LEU A 319 -12.08 -28.47 26.08
N ILE A 320 -11.12 -29.28 25.64
CA ILE A 320 -10.01 -29.76 26.48
C ILE A 320 -9.17 -28.59 26.98
N SER A 321 -8.80 -27.67 26.10
CA SER A 321 -8.03 -26.47 26.43
C SER A 321 -8.76 -25.59 27.44
N VAL A 322 -10.06 -25.36 27.26
CA VAL A 322 -10.91 -24.60 28.19
C VAL A 322 -10.97 -25.27 29.54
N THR A 323 -11.18 -26.59 29.57
CA THR A 323 -11.22 -27.35 30.83
C THR A 323 -9.90 -27.21 31.59
N ASN A 324 -8.78 -27.28 30.88
CA ASN A 324 -7.45 -27.09 31.46
C ASN A 324 -7.24 -25.64 31.95
N GLN A 325 -7.65 -24.64 31.18
CA GLN A 325 -7.53 -23.23 31.57
C GLN A 325 -8.38 -22.92 32.81
N VAL A 326 -9.62 -23.41 32.86
CA VAL A 326 -10.53 -23.33 34.01
C VAL A 326 -9.90 -23.93 35.27
N HIS A 327 -9.20 -25.06 35.13
CA HIS A 327 -8.46 -25.67 36.21
C HIS A 327 -7.26 -24.82 36.66
N ILE A 328 -6.46 -24.31 35.72
CA ILE A 328 -5.25 -23.51 36.00
C ILE A 328 -5.59 -22.20 36.71
N ILE A 329 -6.67 -21.52 36.31
CA ILE A 329 -7.07 -20.23 36.90
C ILE A 329 -7.94 -20.38 38.15
N ASN A 330 -8.13 -21.59 38.67
CA ASN A 330 -9.03 -21.89 39.80
C ASN A 330 -10.43 -21.28 39.62
N TRP A 331 -11.01 -21.38 38.42
CA TRP A 331 -12.31 -20.76 38.14
C TRP A 331 -13.44 -21.35 38.99
N LEU A 332 -13.33 -22.64 39.36
CA LEU A 332 -14.21 -23.29 40.34
C LEU A 332 -13.87 -22.90 41.79
N GLY A 333 -13.36 -21.68 42.02
CA GLY A 333 -13.05 -21.14 43.33
C GLY A 333 -11.93 -21.85 44.06
N ASP A 334 -11.83 -21.56 45.36
CA ASP A 334 -10.89 -22.22 46.25
C ASP A 334 -11.31 -23.68 46.54
N LEU A 335 -10.49 -24.39 47.30
CA LEU A 335 -10.76 -25.78 47.68
C LEU A 335 -12.13 -25.93 48.37
N ASN A 336 -12.61 -24.90 49.09
CA ASN A 336 -13.90 -24.92 49.74
C ASN A 336 -15.04 -24.92 48.71
N PHE A 337 -15.02 -24.01 47.73
CA PHE A 337 -16.05 -24.00 46.68
C PHE A 337 -16.05 -25.30 45.86
N SER A 338 -14.88 -25.84 45.52
CA SER A 338 -14.77 -27.13 44.83
C SER A 338 -15.40 -28.29 45.63
N ASN A 339 -15.18 -28.30 46.95
CA ASN A 339 -15.76 -29.31 47.83
C ASN A 339 -17.27 -29.15 48.00
N GLU A 340 -17.77 -27.91 48.10
CA GLU A 340 -19.21 -27.63 48.13
C GLU A 340 -19.90 -28.08 46.84
N LEU A 341 -19.32 -27.77 45.67
CA LEU A 341 -19.88 -28.17 44.38
C LEU A 341 -19.91 -29.70 44.21
N LYS A 342 -18.84 -30.40 44.63
CA LYS A 342 -18.79 -31.87 44.62
C LYS A 342 -19.84 -32.49 45.52
N ASN A 343 -20.06 -31.92 46.70
CA ASN A 343 -21.11 -32.39 47.61
C ASN A 343 -22.49 -32.25 46.96
N ILE A 344 -22.78 -31.11 46.32
CA ILE A 344 -24.07 -30.89 45.64
C ILE A 344 -24.29 -31.88 44.48
N LEU A 345 -23.26 -32.16 43.69
CA LEU A 345 -23.35 -33.01 42.49
C LEU A 345 -23.36 -34.53 42.79
N THR A 346 -23.06 -34.94 44.02
CA THR A 346 -23.00 -36.35 44.44
C THR A 346 -24.13 -36.77 45.37
N THR A 347 -24.93 -35.82 45.85
CA THR A 347 -26.32 -36.04 46.32
C THR A 347 -27.29 -36.04 45.17
#